data_AF-A0A9D4FLB1-F1
#
_entry.id   AF-A0A9D4FLB1-F1
#
_cell.length_a   1.000
_cell.length_b   1.000
_cell.length_c   1.000
_cell.angle_alpha   90.00
_cell.angle_beta   90.00
_cell.angle_gamma   90.00
#
_symmetry.space_group_name_H-M   'P 1'
#
loop_
_entity.id
_entity.type
_entity.pdbx_description
1 polymer ?
#
loop_
_entity_poly.entity_id
_entity_poly.type
_entity_poly.pdbx_seq_one_letter_code
_entity_poly.pdbx_strand_id
1 'polypeptide(L)'
;MINHISVQRAATTYGVPVTTLKDRVHGNIPIYNVQSGRTQLFSKDQETMLAQHLNSMAEVGYGYSRTEAINLASDYAVHLGIRDKDHPLTLRWLYKFLKRFPEEIS
;
A
#
# COMPACT_ATOMS: atom_id res chain seq x y z
N MET A 1 -1.02 40.24 -9.49
CA MET A 1 -0.22 40.34 -8.25
C MET A 1 -0.48 39.10 -7.42
N ILE A 2 0.49 38.17 -7.33
CA ILE A 2 0.38 37.02 -6.42
C ILE A 2 0.83 37.54 -5.04
N ASN A 3 -0.09 37.53 -4.06
CA ASN A 3 0.21 38.00 -2.71
C ASN A 3 1.34 37.16 -2.09
N HIS A 4 2.48 37.78 -1.85
CA HIS A 4 3.59 37.20 -1.10
C HIS A 4 3.23 37.14 0.40
N ILE A 5 2.36 36.20 0.79
CA ILE A 5 2.23 35.85 2.20
C ILE A 5 3.49 35.09 2.62
N SER A 6 4.15 35.53 3.69
CA SER A 6 5.31 34.83 4.22
C SER A 6 4.88 33.44 4.72
N VAL A 7 5.78 32.45 4.63
CA VAL A 7 5.51 31.06 5.07
C VAL A 7 5.04 31.02 6.53
N GLN A 8 5.55 31.91 7.37
CA GLN A 8 5.07 32.06 8.76
C GLN A 8 3.62 32.53 8.84
N ARG A 9 3.23 33.54 8.05
CA ARG A 9 1.86 34.06 8.05
C ARG A 9 0.89 33.02 7.52
N ALA A 10 1.27 32.30 6.47
CA ALA A 10 0.50 31.18 5.95
C ALA A 10 0.33 30.05 6.99
N ALA A 11 1.41 29.66 7.69
CA ALA A 11 1.37 28.63 8.73
C ALA A 11 0.39 28.99 9.87
N THR A 12 0.43 30.23 10.35
CA THR A 12 -0.50 30.72 11.38
C THR A 12 -1.94 30.80 10.87
N THR A 13 -2.16 31.27 9.64
CA THR A 13 -3.50 31.38 9.05
C THR A 13 -4.15 30.01 8.79
N TYR A 14 -3.36 29.00 8.41
CA TYR A 14 -3.88 27.66 8.09
C TYR A 14 -3.70 26.63 9.22
N GLY A 15 -3.19 27.03 10.38
CA GLY A 15 -3.02 26.16 11.55
C GLY A 15 -2.05 24.98 11.32
N VAL A 16 -1.07 25.16 10.44
CA VAL A 16 -0.06 24.14 10.10
C VAL A 16 1.29 24.57 10.66
N PRO A 17 2.09 23.67 11.26
CA PRO A 17 3.44 24.00 11.71
C PRO A 17 4.29 24.62 10.59
N VAL A 18 4.99 25.72 10.92
CA VAL A 18 5.85 26.46 9.97
C VAL A 18 6.90 25.54 9.33
N THR A 19 7.41 24.56 10.09
CA THR A 19 8.36 23.56 9.61
C THR A 19 7.76 22.68 8.52
N THR A 20 6.58 22.10 8.76
CA THR A 20 5.84 21.30 7.76
C THR A 20 5.51 22.11 6.50
N LEU A 21 5.13 23.38 6.67
CA LEU A 21 4.84 24.24 5.51
C LEU A 21 6.13 24.59 4.75
N LYS A 22 7.24 24.85 5.45
CA LYS A 22 8.56 25.05 4.82
C LYS A 22 9.00 23.80 4.06
N ASP A 23 8.85 22.61 4.61
CA ASP A 23 9.24 21.36 3.95
C ASP A 23 8.42 21.10 2.68
N ARG A 24 7.14 21.48 2.68
CA ARG A 24 6.26 21.43 1.51
C ARG A 24 6.62 22.49 0.46
N VAL A 25 6.96 23.71 0.87
CA VAL A 25 7.35 24.82 -0.03
C VAL A 25 8.72 24.58 -0.67
N HIS A 26 9.66 23.97 0.05
CA HIS A 26 10.99 23.62 -0.49
C HIS A 26 10.99 22.32 -1.31
N GLY A 27 9.85 21.61 -1.39
CA GLY A 27 9.73 20.38 -2.18
C GLY A 27 10.36 19.14 -1.55
N ASN A 28 10.79 19.21 -0.28
CA ASN A 28 11.34 18.07 0.46
C ASN A 28 10.27 17.00 0.74
N ILE A 29 8.99 17.39 0.74
CA ILE A 29 7.85 16.48 0.89
C ILE A 29 6.93 16.67 -0.33
N PRO A 30 6.75 15.65 -1.19
CA PRO A 30 5.79 15.72 -2.29
C PRO A 30 4.38 16.00 -1.76
N ILE A 31 3.77 17.09 -2.26
CA ILE A 31 2.46 17.64 -1.82
C ILE A 31 1.33 16.60 -1.95
N TYR A 32 1.47 15.66 -2.87
CA TYR A 32 0.45 14.67 -3.24
C TYR A 32 0.68 13.27 -2.63
N ASN A 33 1.80 13.02 -1.94
CA ASN A 33 2.17 11.67 -1.51
C ASN A 33 2.25 11.53 0.02
N VAL A 34 1.30 12.11 0.73
CA VAL A 34 1.09 11.78 2.14
C VAL A 34 0.16 10.55 2.19
N GLN A 35 0.69 9.37 1.82
CA GLN A 35 0.02 8.13 2.19
C GLN A 35 0.11 7.98 3.71
N SER A 36 -0.94 8.45 4.39
CA SER A 36 -1.14 8.19 5.82
C SER A 36 -1.44 6.70 6.02
N GLY A 37 -0.38 5.88 6.13
CA GLY A 37 -0.50 4.44 6.37
C GLY A 37 0.81 3.71 6.16
N ARG A 38 0.95 2.52 6.76
CA ARG A 38 2.09 1.62 6.48
C ARG A 38 2.13 1.32 4.99
N THR A 39 3.29 1.52 4.36
CA THR A 39 3.58 1.15 2.98
C THR A 39 3.04 -0.25 2.70
N GLN A 40 2.23 -0.36 1.65
CA GLN A 40 1.67 -1.64 1.23
C GLN A 40 2.84 -2.57 0.85
N LEU A 41 2.76 -3.83 1.26
CA LEU A 41 3.85 -4.78 0.99
C LEU A 41 3.96 -5.06 -0.52
N PHE A 42 2.82 -5.03 -1.20
CA PHE A 42 2.73 -5.14 -2.65
C PHE A 42 2.19 -3.84 -3.24
N SER A 43 2.58 -3.54 -4.47
CA SER A 43 1.90 -2.54 -5.30
C SER A 43 0.46 -2.98 -5.58
N LYS A 44 -0.42 -2.03 -5.88
CA LYS A 44 -1.80 -2.33 -6.29
C LYS A 44 -1.84 -3.33 -7.46
N ASP A 45 -0.98 -3.14 -8.45
CA ASP A 45 -0.91 -4.03 -9.63
C ASP A 45 -0.49 -5.46 -9.25
N GLN A 46 0.43 -5.57 -8.28
CA GLN A 46 0.88 -6.87 -7.77
C GLN A 46 -0.22 -7.57 -6.96
N GLU A 47 -0.98 -6.82 -6.15
CA GLU A 47 -2.14 -7.37 -5.44
C GLU A 47 -3.23 -7.83 -6.41
N THR A 48 -3.50 -7.06 -7.49
CA THR A 48 -4.46 -7.44 -8.54
C THR A 48 -4.04 -8.70 -9.29
N MET A 49 -2.77 -8.83 -9.68
CA MET A 49 -2.29 -10.06 -10.32
C MET A 49 -2.45 -11.29 -9.41
N LEU A 50 -2.19 -11.13 -8.12
CA LEU A 50 -2.35 -12.21 -7.15
C LEU A 50 -3.82 -12.58 -6.95
N ALA A 51 -4.71 -11.59 -6.89
CA ALA A 51 -6.15 -11.79 -6.77
C ALA A 51 -6.73 -12.50 -8.01
N GLN A 52 -6.35 -12.07 -9.22
CA GLN A 52 -6.71 -12.73 -10.47
C GLN A 52 -6.25 -14.19 -10.50
N HIS A 53 -5.01 -14.48 -10.10
CA HIS A 53 -4.50 -15.85 -10.05
C HIS A 53 -5.29 -16.73 -9.07
N LEU A 54 -5.62 -16.20 -7.89
CA LEU A 54 -6.46 -16.90 -6.91
C LEU A 54 -7.86 -17.18 -7.48
N ASN A 55 -8.44 -16.22 -8.19
CA ASN A 55 -9.76 -16.36 -8.79
C ASN A 55 -9.77 -17.39 -9.94
N SER A 56 -8.78 -17.34 -10.85
CA SER A 56 -8.66 -18.35 -11.92
C SER A 56 -8.48 -19.77 -11.36
N MET A 57 -7.74 -19.92 -10.26
CA MET A 57 -7.58 -21.23 -9.62
C MET A 57 -8.86 -21.72 -8.94
N ALA A 58 -9.63 -20.80 -8.33
CA ALA A 58 -10.96 -21.10 -7.81
C ALA A 58 -11.94 -21.53 -8.92
N GLU A 59 -11.92 -20.86 -10.08
CA GLU A 59 -12.74 -21.18 -11.25
C GLU A 59 -12.43 -22.58 -11.82
N VAL A 60 -11.16 -22.99 -11.79
CA VAL A 60 -10.71 -24.33 -12.22
C VAL A 60 -11.04 -25.43 -11.18
N GLY A 61 -11.65 -25.06 -10.04
CA GLY A 61 -12.05 -25.98 -8.98
C GLY A 61 -10.94 -26.30 -7.97
N TYR A 62 -9.79 -25.63 -8.07
CA TYR A 62 -8.73 -25.66 -7.07
C TYR A 62 -8.91 -24.51 -6.09
N GLY A 63 -9.77 -24.73 -5.09
CA GLY A 63 -9.90 -23.79 -3.97
C GLY A 63 -8.62 -23.75 -3.15
N TYR A 64 -7.94 -22.60 -3.11
CA TYR A 64 -6.79 -22.42 -2.23
C TYR A 64 -7.22 -22.35 -0.76
N SER A 65 -6.60 -23.18 0.07
CA SER A 65 -6.65 -22.99 1.52
C SER A 65 -5.91 -21.71 1.90
N ARG A 66 -6.30 -21.12 3.04
CA ARG A 66 -5.70 -19.88 3.54
C ARG A 66 -4.17 -19.98 3.66
N THR A 67 -3.67 -21.15 4.03
CA THR A 67 -2.23 -21.43 4.16
C THR A 67 -1.54 -21.45 2.80
N GLU A 68 -2.18 -22.00 1.78
CA GLU A 68 -1.62 -22.09 0.42
C GLU A 68 -1.60 -20.73 -0.25
N ALA A 69 -2.66 -19.92 -0.08
CA ALA A 69 -2.69 -18.54 -0.55
C ALA A 69 -1.57 -17.69 0.08
N ILE A 70 -1.24 -17.94 1.36
CA ILE A 70 -0.12 -17.27 2.05
C ILE A 70 1.23 -17.75 1.51
N ASN A 71 1.39 -19.05 1.26
CA ASN A 71 2.62 -19.59 0.70
C ASN A 71 2.85 -19.03 -0.71
N LEU A 72 1.83 -19.06 -1.56
CA LEU A 72 1.86 -18.49 -2.90
C LEU A 72 2.25 -17.00 -2.87
N ALA A 73 1.60 -16.22 -2.01
CA ALA A 73 1.93 -14.80 -1.87
C ALA A 73 3.35 -14.59 -1.31
N SER A 74 3.83 -15.48 -0.45
CA SER A 74 5.19 -15.40 0.11
C SER A 74 6.23 -15.67 -0.97
N ASP A 75 6.01 -16.71 -1.77
CA ASP A 75 6.87 -17.05 -2.91
C ASP A 75 6.86 -15.92 -3.95
N TYR A 76 5.69 -15.30 -4.19
CA TYR A 76 5.58 -14.13 -5.05
C TYR A 76 6.34 -12.92 -4.49
N ALA A 77 6.30 -12.69 -3.17
CA ALA A 77 7.07 -11.62 -2.53
C ALA A 77 8.58 -11.84 -2.62
N VAL A 78 9.03 -13.09 -2.49
CA VAL A 78 10.44 -13.49 -2.64
C VAL A 78 10.89 -13.30 -4.09
N HIS A 79 10.07 -13.72 -5.05
CA HIS A 79 10.36 -13.55 -6.47
C HIS A 79 10.48 -12.07 -6.87
N LEU A 80 9.66 -11.20 -6.28
CA LEU A 80 9.73 -9.75 -6.49
C LEU A 80 10.88 -9.07 -5.74
N GLY A 81 11.64 -9.80 -4.92
CA GLY A 81 12.72 -9.24 -4.09
C GLY A 81 12.22 -8.29 -2.99
N ILE A 82 10.93 -8.33 -2.68
CA ILE A 82 10.30 -7.48 -1.65
C ILE A 82 10.60 -8.03 -0.25
N ARG A 83 10.78 -9.35 -0.15
CA ARG A 83 10.91 -10.05 1.13
C ARG A 83 11.83 -11.25 1.03
N ASP A 84 12.53 -11.53 2.12
CA ASP A 84 13.33 -12.74 2.24
C ASP A 84 12.47 -13.96 2.54
N LYS A 85 12.96 -15.13 2.10
CA LYS A 85 12.32 -16.44 2.31
C LYS A 85 12.15 -16.79 3.79
N ASP A 86 12.98 -16.21 4.65
CA ASP A 86 12.92 -16.38 6.11
C ASP A 86 11.76 -15.62 6.76
N HIS A 87 11.10 -14.70 6.05
CA HIS A 87 10.01 -13.87 6.56
C HIS A 87 8.73 -14.03 5.74
N PRO A 88 8.05 -15.19 5.81
CA PRO A 88 6.82 -15.44 5.07
C PRO A 88 5.71 -14.46 5.46
N LEU A 89 4.71 -14.36 4.60
CA LEU A 89 3.48 -13.62 4.90
C LEU A 89 2.71 -14.33 6.01
N THR A 90 1.97 -13.54 6.77
CA THR A 90 1.19 -14.05 7.90
C THR A 90 -0.29 -14.09 7.53
N LEU A 91 -1.06 -14.90 8.25
CA LEU A 91 -2.53 -14.91 8.16
C LEU A 91 -3.12 -13.50 8.30
N ARG A 92 -2.50 -12.65 9.13
CA ARG A 92 -2.92 -11.25 9.29
C ARG A 92 -2.78 -10.43 8.01
N TRP A 93 -1.75 -10.71 7.19
CA TRP A 93 -1.64 -10.10 5.87
C TRP A 93 -2.77 -10.59 4.96
N LEU A 94 -3.03 -11.90 4.93
CA LEU A 94 -4.12 -12.47 4.12
C LEU A 94 -5.47 -11.85 4.46
N TYR A 95 -5.84 -11.73 5.75
CA TYR A 95 -7.10 -11.07 6.13
C TYR A 95 -7.19 -9.62 5.67
N LYS A 96 -6.07 -8.87 5.68
CA LYS A 96 -6.03 -7.51 5.16
C LYS A 96 -6.11 -7.46 3.64
N PHE A 97 -5.60 -8.47 2.96
CA PHE A 97 -5.69 -8.63 1.51
C PHE A 97 -7.15 -8.95 1.11
N LEU A 98 -7.77 -9.95 1.73
CA LEU A 98 -9.18 -10.30 1.53
C LEU A 98 -10.13 -9.13 1.80
N LYS A 99 -9.85 -8.33 2.84
CA LYS A 99 -10.65 -7.13 3.14
C LYS A 99 -10.58 -6.06 2.03
N ARG A 100 -9.50 -6.02 1.25
CA ARG A 100 -9.34 -5.08 0.12
C ARG A 100 -9.94 -5.62 -1.18
N PHE A 101 -10.01 -6.93 -1.32
CA PHE A 101 -10.61 -7.62 -2.47
C PHE A 101 -11.81 -8.48 -2.03
N PRO A 102 -12.90 -7.86 -1.53
CA PRO A 102 -14.09 -8.59 -1.12
C PRO A 102 -14.90 -9.14 -2.31
N GLU A 103 -14.73 -8.59 -3.51
CA GLU A 103 -15.55 -8.95 -4.70
C GLU A 103 -14.92 -10.02 -5.60
N GLU A 104 -13.61 -10.26 -5.54
CA GLU A 104 -12.92 -11.20 -6.44
C GLU A 104 -12.84 -12.63 -5.89
N ILE A 105 -13.35 -12.88 -4.68
CA ILE A 105 -13.32 -14.19 -4.02
C ILE A 105 -14.74 -14.50 -3.57
N SER A 106 -15.54 -15.07 -4.49
CA SER A 106 -16.89 -15.58 -4.23
C SER A 106 -17.01 -17.02 -4.71
#